data_AF-A0A4P7LFG1-F1
#
_entry.id   AF-A0A4P7LFG1-F1
#
_cell.length_a   1.000
_cell.length_b   1.000
_cell.length_c   1.000
_cell.angle_alpha   90.00
_cell.angle_beta   90.00
_cell.angle_gamma   90.00
#
_symmetry.space_group_name_H-M   'P 1'
#
loop_
_entity.id
_entity.type
_entity.pdbx_description
1 polymer ?
#
loop_
_entity_poly.entity_id
_entity_poly.type
_entity_poly.pdbx_seq_one_letter_code
_entity_poly.pdbx_strand_id
1 'polypeptide(L)'
;MLVLAGQPGDHLGNPNHPEVQAEVERIFRAARQAGKAVGTLTPAEADARRYLDMGASFVAVGLDHVLLRQATQALRDRFAD
;
A
#
# COMPACT_ATOMS: atom_id res chain seq x y z
N MET A 1 5.25 -11.45 -5.78
CA MET A 1 4.27 -11.63 -4.69
C MET A 1 3.74 -10.26 -4.28
N LEU A 2 2.42 -10.06 -4.37
CA LEU A 2 1.78 -8.84 -3.86
C LEU A 2 1.57 -9.01 -2.36
N VAL A 3 2.25 -8.20 -1.57
CA VAL A 3 2.01 -8.08 -0.14
C VAL A 3 0.93 -7.03 0.01
N LEU A 4 -0.31 -7.48 0.15
CA LEU A 4 -1.28 -6.63 0.84
C LEU A 4 -0.84 -6.63 2.30
N ALA A 5 -0.81 -5.45 2.93
CA ALA A 5 -0.63 -5.38 4.37
C ALA A 5 -1.85 -6.07 5.03
N GLY A 6 -1.87 -7.39 5.04
CA GLY A 6 -2.79 -8.20 5.82
C GLY A 6 -2.43 -7.93 7.27
N GLN A 7 -3.35 -7.32 8.01
CA GLN A 7 -3.14 -6.92 9.38
C GLN A 7 -3.25 -8.18 10.26
N PRO A 8 -2.18 -8.69 10.89
CA PRO A 8 -2.33 -9.70 11.91
C PRO A 8 -3.12 -9.09 13.08
N GLY A 9 -4.25 -9.71 13.46
CA GLY A 9 -5.01 -9.37 14.68
C GLY A 9 -5.48 -7.90 14.78
N ASP A 10 -5.25 -7.29 15.95
CA ASP A 10 -5.83 -6.03 16.44
C ASP A 10 -5.50 -4.75 15.63
N HIS A 11 -4.81 -4.86 14.49
CA HIS A 11 -4.39 -3.70 13.68
C HIS A 11 -5.25 -3.49 12.43
N LEU A 12 -6.43 -4.10 12.35
CA LEU A 12 -7.33 -3.96 11.20
C LEU A 12 -7.57 -2.48 10.86
N GLY A 13 -7.22 -2.08 9.62
CA GLY A 13 -7.36 -0.70 9.16
C GLY A 13 -6.18 0.22 9.48
N ASN A 14 -5.11 -0.26 10.14
CA ASN A 14 -3.91 0.53 10.44
C ASN A 14 -2.63 -0.07 9.81
N PRO A 15 -2.47 0.04 8.47
CA PRO A 15 -1.30 -0.52 7.79
C PRO A 15 0.04 0.08 8.25
N ASN A 16 0.03 1.24 8.89
CA ASN A 16 1.23 1.91 9.40
C ASN A 16 1.60 1.51 10.84
N HIS A 17 0.87 0.56 11.44
CA HIS A 17 1.26 0.04 12.75
C HIS A 17 2.67 -0.59 12.69
N PRO A 18 3.55 -0.34 13.68
CA PRO A 18 4.93 -0.85 13.66
C PRO A 18 5.05 -2.36 13.44
N GLU A 19 4.17 -3.17 14.05
CA GLU A 19 4.17 -4.63 13.87
C GLU A 19 3.84 -5.04 12.43
N VAL A 20 2.92 -4.32 11.78
CA VAL A 20 2.56 -4.56 10.38
C VAL A 20 3.73 -4.22 9.48
N GLN A 21 4.41 -3.10 9.74
CA GLN A 21 5.59 -2.70 8.96
C GLN A 21 6.76 -3.66 9.14
N ALA A 22 6.97 -4.19 10.34
CA ALA A 22 7.97 -5.23 10.61
C ALA A 22 7.68 -6.51 9.79
N GLU A 23 6.42 -6.92 9.71
CA GLU A 23 6.01 -8.07 8.88
C GLU A 23 6.22 -7.80 7.38
N VAL A 24 5.89 -6.60 6.90
CA VAL A 24 6.16 -6.22 5.50
C VAL A 24 7.67 -6.29 5.21
N GLU A 25 8.52 -5.77 6.08
CA GLU A 25 9.98 -5.86 5.91
C GLU A 25 10.48 -7.31 5.92
N ARG A 26 9.96 -8.14 6.84
CA ARG A 26 10.28 -9.57 6.91
C ARG A 26 9.94 -10.28 5.59
N ILE A 27 8.77 -9.98 5.02
CA ILE A 27 8.32 -10.55 3.76
C ILE A 27 9.21 -10.08 2.58
N PHE A 28 9.56 -8.80 2.52
CA PHE A 28 10.46 -8.26 1.50
C PHE A 28 11.83 -8.93 1.54
N ARG A 29 12.38 -9.12 2.75
CA ARG A 29 13.65 -9.81 2.97
C ARG A 29 13.60 -11.27 2.50
N ALA A 30 12.55 -12.00 2.85
CA ALA A 30 12.37 -13.39 2.44
C ALA A 30 12.23 -13.52 0.92
N ALA A 31 11.45 -12.65 0.28
CA ALA A 31 11.29 -12.65 -1.18
C ALA A 31 12.62 -12.37 -1.89
N ARG A 32 13.40 -11.41 -1.38
CA ARG A 32 14.73 -11.08 -1.91
C ARG A 32 15.70 -12.26 -1.77
N GLN A 33 15.73 -12.93 -0.61
CA GLN A 33 16.55 -14.13 -0.38
C GLN A 33 16.17 -15.27 -1.34
N ALA A 34 14.89 -15.38 -1.68
CA ALA A 34 14.39 -16.38 -2.63
C ALA A 34 14.53 -15.98 -4.12
N GLY A 35 15.10 -14.80 -4.42
CA GLY A 35 15.21 -14.28 -5.79
C GLY A 35 13.85 -14.02 -6.45
N LYS A 36 12.81 -13.70 -5.68
CA LYS A 36 11.45 -13.45 -6.16
C LYS A 36 11.11 -11.96 -6.11
N ALA A 37 10.45 -11.48 -7.17
CA ALA A 37 9.89 -10.14 -7.18
C ALA A 37 8.85 -9.96 -6.07
N VAL A 38 8.95 -8.85 -5.34
CA VAL A 38 8.03 -8.45 -4.27
C VAL A 38 7.44 -7.08 -4.57
N GLY A 39 6.19 -6.88 -4.20
CA GLY A 39 5.51 -5.60 -4.40
C GLY A 39 4.34 -5.43 -3.44
N THR A 40 3.73 -4.26 -3.46
CA THR A 40 2.64 -3.89 -2.53
C THR A 40 1.61 -2.99 -3.21
N LEU A 41 0.50 -2.74 -2.52
CA LEU A 41 -0.54 -1.78 -2.88
C LEU A 41 -0.59 -0.69 -1.80
N THR A 42 -0.34 0.56 -2.20
CA THR A 42 -0.63 1.71 -1.33
C THR A 42 -1.00 2.92 -2.18
N PRO A 43 -2.16 3.56 -1.93
CA PRO A 43 -2.52 4.80 -2.58
C PRO A 43 -1.78 6.02 -1.99
N ALA A 44 -1.09 5.87 -0.85
CA ALA A 44 -0.33 6.95 -0.22
C ALA A 44 1.06 7.07 -0.86
N GLU A 45 1.35 8.22 -1.47
CA GLU A 45 2.59 8.44 -2.22
C GLU A 45 3.85 8.24 -1.34
N ALA A 46 3.83 8.73 -0.10
CA ALA A 46 4.95 8.59 0.83
C ALA A 46 5.28 7.12 1.11
N ASP A 47 4.26 6.28 1.27
CA ASP A 47 4.45 4.84 1.48
C ASP A 47 4.93 4.16 0.20
N ALA A 48 4.40 4.54 -0.96
CA ALA A 48 4.83 3.98 -2.23
C ALA A 48 6.34 4.23 -2.46
N ARG A 49 6.81 5.45 -2.21
CA ARG A 49 8.23 5.81 -2.29
C ARG A 49 9.07 5.00 -1.29
N ARG A 50 8.64 4.93 -0.03
CA ARG A 50 9.31 4.13 1.00
C ARG A 50 9.44 2.66 0.60
N TYR A 51 8.41 2.05 0.02
CA TYR A 51 8.47 0.65 -0.42
C TYR A 51 9.36 0.46 -1.65
N LEU A 52 9.40 1.42 -2.57
CA LEU A 52 10.37 1.41 -3.68
C LEU A 52 11.81 1.50 -3.15
N ASP A 53 12.08 2.37 -2.19
CA ASP A 53 13.39 2.51 -1.54
C ASP A 53 13.79 1.23 -0.78
N MET A 54 12.81 0.50 -0.21
CA MET A 54 13.01 -0.83 0.40
C MET A 54 13.27 -1.95 -0.62
N GLY A 55 13.17 -1.67 -1.92
CA GLY A 55 13.45 -2.62 -3.00
C GLY A 55 12.22 -3.36 -3.54
N ALA A 56 11.01 -2.80 -3.40
CA ALA A 56 9.84 -3.30 -4.12
C ALA A 56 10.11 -3.30 -5.64
N SER A 57 9.87 -4.44 -6.29
CA SER A 57 9.97 -4.58 -7.74
C SER A 57 8.78 -3.94 -8.47
N PHE A 58 7.64 -3.81 -7.79
CA PHE A 58 6.44 -3.16 -8.29
C PHE A 58 5.61 -2.60 -7.14
N VAL A 59 4.92 -1.49 -7.36
CA VAL A 59 3.97 -0.90 -6.40
C VAL A 59 2.70 -0.51 -7.15
N ALA A 60 1.56 -1.01 -6.72
CA ALA A 60 0.27 -0.52 -7.16
C ALA A 60 -0.04 0.78 -6.37
N VAL A 61 -0.09 1.91 -7.08
CA VAL A 61 -0.17 3.26 -6.48
C VAL A 61 -1.59 3.83 -6.42
N GLY A 62 -2.59 3.06 -6.84
CA GLY A 62 -3.98 3.50 -6.87
C GLY A 62 -4.93 2.38 -7.24
N LEU A 63 -6.21 2.61 -6.99
CA LEU A 63 -7.31 1.74 -7.38
C LEU A 63 -8.35 2.55 -8.15
N ASP A 64 -8.87 1.99 -9.23
CA ASP A 64 -9.86 2.61 -10.12
C ASP A 64 -11.09 3.14 -9.36
N HIS A 65 -11.69 2.33 -8.50
CA HIS A 65 -12.87 2.71 -7.71
C HIS A 65 -12.54 3.77 -6.64
N VAL A 66 -11.33 3.76 -6.08
CA VAL A 66 -10.88 4.81 -5.16
C VAL A 66 -10.72 6.13 -5.91
N LEU A 67 -10.07 6.10 -7.07
CA LEU A 67 -9.89 7.27 -7.93
C LEU A 67 -11.24 7.81 -8.42
N LEU A 68 -12.14 6.92 -8.86
CA LEU A 68 -13.49 7.28 -9.28
C LEU A 68 -14.26 7.93 -8.13
N ARG A 69 -14.25 7.32 -6.94
CA ARG A 69 -14.88 7.88 -5.74
C ARG A 69 -14.32 9.25 -5.43
N GLN A 70 -13.00 9.42 -5.38
CA GLN A 70 -12.36 10.69 -5.06
C GLN A 70 -12.69 11.78 -6.10
N ALA A 71 -12.61 11.47 -7.38
CA ALA A 71 -12.89 12.42 -8.46
C ALA A 71 -14.36 12.87 -8.47
N THR A 72 -15.29 11.93 -8.34
CA THR A 72 -16.73 12.23 -8.30
C THR A 72 -17.14 12.99 -7.03
N GLN A 73 -16.55 12.63 -5.89
CA GLN A 73 -16.69 13.32 -4.62
C GLN A 73 -16.21 14.78 -4.72
N ALA A 74 -14.99 15.00 -5.23
CA ALA A 74 -14.44 16.34 -5.44
C ALA A 74 -15.24 17.16 -6.46
N LEU A 75 -15.77 16.52 -7.51
CA LEU A 75 -16.67 17.20 -8.46
C LEU A 75 -17.94 17.67 -7.75
N ARG A 76 -18.61 16.81 -6.99
CA ARG A 76 -19.83 17.17 -6.26
C ARG A 76 -19.58 18.34 -5.29
N ASP A 77 -18.50 18.28 -4.51
CA ASP A 77 -18.23 19.29 -3.48
C ASP A 77 -18.00 20.70 -4.06
N ARG A 78 -17.59 20.80 -5.34
CA ARG A 78 -17.45 22.09 -6.05
C ARG A 78 -18.78 22.74 -6.45
N PHE A 79 -19.89 22.01 -6.37
CA PHE A 79 -21.23 22.45 -6.77
C PHE A 79 -22.28 22.15 -5.68
N ALA A 80 -21.85 21.95 -4.43
CA ALA A 80 -22.71 21.55 -3.31
C ALA A 80 -23.41 22.72 -2.60
N ASP A 81 -23.65 23.82 -3.34
CA ASP A 81 -24.43 24.97 -2.85
C ASP A 81 -25.91 24.61 -2.62
#